data_AF-A0A376YAJ5-F1
#
_entry.id   AF-A0A376YAJ5-F1
#
_cell.length_a   1.000
_cell.length_b   1.000
_cell.length_c   1.000
_cell.angle_alpha   90.00
_cell.angle_beta   90.00
_cell.angle_gamma   90.00
#
_symmetry.space_group_name_H-M   'P 1'
#
loop_
_entity.id
_entity.type
_entity.pdbx_description
1 polymer ?
#
loop_
_entity_poly.entity_id
_entity_poly.type
_entity_poly.pdbx_seq_one_letter_code
_entity_poly.pdbx_strand_id
1 'polypeptide(L)'
;MMLLWRVIPSAFFTSLLRLELIENEILRQKAAEILRQRDIFTPRCRQLLEEYEQQGGFNETQAQEFVQEALETFRWHQSATVDEETYRALHNEHRLIADVVCFPDAISTT
;
A
#
# COMPACT_ATOMS: atom_id res chain seq x y z
N MET A 1 -3.20 -14.94 22.27
CA MET A 1 -3.32 -13.80 21.33
C MET A 1 -3.58 -12.43 22.00
N MET A 2 -3.79 -12.35 23.33
CA MET A 2 -4.15 -11.10 24.03
C MET A 2 -2.98 -10.44 24.79
N LEU A 3 -1.80 -11.08 24.83
CA LEU A 3 -0.63 -10.61 25.59
C LEU A 3 0.32 -9.71 24.77
N LEU A 4 0.30 -9.81 23.44
CA LEU A 4 1.18 -9.02 22.55
C LEU A 4 0.79 -7.54 22.47
N TRP A 5 -0.49 -7.21 22.66
CA TRP A 5 -1.01 -5.83 22.55
C TRP A 5 -0.57 -4.89 23.69
N ARG A 6 0.04 -5.44 24.76
CA ARG A 6 0.47 -4.66 25.93
C ARG A 6 1.89 -4.10 25.83
N VAL A 7 2.64 -4.48 24.80
CA VAL A 7 4.10 -4.24 24.73
C VAL A 7 4.47 -3.11 23.76
N ILE A 8 3.68 -2.84 22.72
CA ILE A 8 3.96 -1.75 21.76
C ILE A 8 2.63 -1.08 21.35
N PRO A 9 2.35 0.15 21.82
CA PRO A 9 1.17 0.89 21.39
C PRO A 9 1.46 1.58 20.04
N SER A 10 1.51 0.81 18.96
CA SER A 10 1.45 1.35 17.59
C SER A 10 0.14 0.90 16.95
N ALA A 11 -0.66 1.88 16.52
CA ALA A 11 -1.90 1.63 15.80
C ALA A 11 -1.73 2.10 14.36
N PHE A 12 -2.08 1.24 13.41
CA PHE A 12 -2.19 1.60 12.01
C PHE A 12 -3.65 1.96 11.72
N PHE A 13 -3.88 3.16 11.21
CA PHE A 13 -5.15 3.48 10.56
C PHE A 13 -5.04 3.11 9.10
N THR A 14 -5.91 2.20 8.63
CA THR A 14 -5.91 1.73 7.24
C THR A 14 -7.24 2.11 6.60
N SER A 15 -7.15 2.81 5.46
CA SER A 15 -8.30 3.22 4.66
C SER A 15 -8.30 2.46 3.34
N LEU A 16 -9.49 2.12 2.85
CA LEU A 16 -9.68 1.51 1.53
C LEU A 16 -10.36 2.51 0.60
N LEU A 17 -9.74 2.80 -0.54
CA LEU A 17 -10.34 3.65 -1.57
C LEU A 17 -11.52 2.92 -2.23
N ARG A 18 -12.69 3.59 -2.26
CA ARG A 18 -13.91 3.09 -2.90
C ARG A 18 -14.05 3.66 -4.31
N LEU A 19 -13.59 2.91 -5.31
CA LEU A 19 -13.60 3.32 -6.73
C LEU A 19 -15.01 3.55 -7.29
N GLU A 20 -16.03 2.90 -6.74
CA GLU A 20 -17.43 3.06 -7.13
C GLU A 20 -17.99 4.46 -6.82
N LEU A 21 -17.31 5.24 -5.97
CA LEU A 21 -17.66 6.63 -5.67
C LEU A 21 -17.06 7.63 -6.65
N ILE A 22 -16.23 7.17 -7.60
CA ILE A 22 -15.71 8.01 -8.69
C ILE A 22 -16.80 8.13 -9.75
N GLU A 23 -17.36 9.33 -9.91
CA GLU A 23 -18.48 9.59 -10.82
C GLU A 23 -18.08 9.41 -12.29
N ASN A 24 -16.88 9.88 -12.65
CA ASN A 24 -16.35 9.74 -14.00
C ASN A 24 -15.93 8.28 -14.27
N GLU A 25 -16.75 7.57 -15.06
CA GLU A 25 -16.52 6.16 -15.37
C GLU A 25 -15.19 5.88 -16.07
N ILE A 26 -14.73 6.78 -16.94
CA ILE A 26 -13.45 6.63 -17.65
C ILE A 26 -12.29 6.72 -16.64
N LEU A 27 -12.34 7.70 -15.75
CA LEU A 27 -11.31 7.86 -14.71
C LEU A 27 -11.36 6.72 -13.69
N ARG A 28 -12.55 6.22 -13.35
CA ARG A 28 -12.72 5.05 -12.49
C ARG A 28 -12.05 3.81 -13.08
N GLN A 29 -12.27 3.53 -14.37
CA GLN A 29 -11.62 2.40 -15.05
C GLN A 29 -10.10 2.58 -15.07
N LYS A 30 -9.63 3.78 -15.40
CA LYS A 30 -8.19 4.09 -15.41
C LYS A 30 -7.55 3.90 -14.03
N ALA A 31 -8.20 4.38 -12.97
CA ALA A 31 -7.74 4.19 -11.60
C ALA A 31 -7.68 2.70 -11.21
N ALA A 32 -8.69 1.92 -11.60
CA ALA A 32 -8.70 0.47 -11.36
C ALA A 32 -7.54 -0.25 -12.08
N GLU A 33 -7.24 0.14 -13.32
CA GLU A 33 -6.12 -0.43 -14.09
C GLU A 33 -4.78 -0.14 -13.44
N ILE A 34 -4.54 1.11 -13.04
CA ILE A 34 -3.30 1.53 -12.36
C ILE A 34 -3.14 0.75 -11.05
N LEU A 35 -4.19 0.70 -10.21
CA LEU A 35 -4.15 0.00 -8.93
C LEU A 35 -3.94 -1.51 -9.08
N ARG A 36 -4.49 -2.13 -10.14
CA ARG A 36 -4.31 -3.57 -10.40
C ARG A 36 -2.88 -3.94 -10.82
N GLN A 37 -2.20 -3.04 -11.52
CA GLN A 37 -0.82 -3.27 -11.96
C GLN A 37 0.21 -3.06 -10.85
N ARG A 38 -0.22 -2.46 -9.74
CA ARG A 38 0.65 -2.07 -8.65
C ARG A 38 0.91 -3.25 -7.72
N ASP A 39 2.18 -3.48 -7.43
CA ASP A 39 2.62 -4.39 -6.37
C ASP A 39 3.30 -3.58 -5.26
N ILE A 40 2.65 -3.49 -4.10
CA ILE A 40 3.12 -2.69 -2.96
C ILE A 40 3.98 -3.50 -2.00
N PHE A 41 4.07 -4.81 -2.17
CA PHE A 41 4.87 -5.68 -1.32
C PHE A 41 6.05 -6.20 -2.13
N THR A 42 7.24 -6.18 -1.55
CA THR A 42 8.40 -6.80 -2.19
C THR A 42 8.15 -8.30 -2.37
N PRO A 43 8.75 -8.95 -3.39
CA PRO A 43 8.66 -10.39 -3.54
C PRO A 43 9.14 -11.15 -2.29
N ARG A 44 10.16 -10.64 -1.61
CA ARG A 44 10.70 -11.27 -0.40
C ARG A 44 9.76 -11.13 0.80
N CYS A 45 9.08 -9.99 0.96
CA CYS A 45 8.04 -9.81 1.98
C CYS A 45 6.94 -10.89 1.86
N ARG A 46 6.48 -11.16 0.63
CA ARG A 46 5.47 -12.20 0.36
C ARG A 46 5.98 -13.61 0.70
N GLN A 47 7.21 -13.93 0.31
CA GLN A 47 7.83 -15.22 0.64
C GLN A 47 7.95 -15.42 2.16
N LEU A 48 8.38 -14.40 2.90
CA LEU A 48 8.47 -14.46 4.35
C LEU A 48 7.08 -14.66 5.00
N LEU A 49 6.03 -14.03 4.47
CA LEU A 49 4.66 -14.29 4.94
C LEU A 49 4.25 -15.75 4.74
N GLU A 50 4.52 -16.33 3.58
CA GLU A 50 4.26 -17.75 3.31
C GLU A 50 5.05 -18.67 4.25
N GLU A 51 6.33 -18.38 4.48
CA GLU A 51 7.18 -19.10 5.45
C GLU A 51 6.59 -19.03 6.87
N TYR A 52 6.10 -17.85 7.28
CA TYR A 52 5.46 -17.65 8.58
C TYR A 52 4.19 -18.48 8.73
N GLU A 53 3.32 -18.48 7.73
CA GLU A 53 2.07 -19.24 7.75
C GLU A 53 2.33 -20.75 7.82
N GLN A 54 3.37 -21.24 7.16
CA GLN A 54 3.76 -22.65 7.18
C GLN A 54 4.43 -23.07 8.51
N GLN A 55 5.26 -22.22 9.08
CA GLN A 55 6.09 -22.53 10.25
C GLN A 55 5.42 -22.12 11.58
N GLY A 56 4.42 -21.24 11.52
CA GLY A 56 3.73 -20.67 12.68
C GLY A 56 4.54 -19.62 13.45
N GLY A 57 5.66 -19.13 12.88
CA GLY A 57 6.55 -18.19 13.55
C GLY A 57 7.80 -17.86 12.73
N PHE A 58 8.51 -16.82 13.17
CA PHE A 58 9.84 -16.46 12.64
C PHE A 58 10.93 -16.71 13.68
N ASN A 59 12.13 -17.05 13.19
CA ASN A 59 13.35 -16.84 13.95
C ASN A 59 13.78 -15.36 13.92
N GLU A 60 14.79 -14.99 14.71
CA GLU A 60 15.23 -13.59 14.82
C GLU A 60 15.68 -12.99 13.48
N THR A 61 16.40 -13.76 12.66
CA THR A 61 16.87 -13.30 11.34
C THR A 61 15.71 -13.07 10.38
N GLN A 62 14.76 -13.99 10.30
CA GLN A 62 13.55 -13.83 9.48
C GLN A 62 12.70 -12.65 9.96
N ALA A 63 12.58 -12.45 11.27
CA ALA A 63 11.83 -11.31 11.82
C ALA A 63 12.50 -9.97 11.46
N GLN A 64 13.82 -9.87 11.56
CA GLN A 64 14.56 -8.68 11.16
C GLN A 64 14.43 -8.42 9.65
N GLU A 65 14.59 -9.45 8.82
CA GLU A 65 14.42 -9.36 7.38
C GLU A 65 13.00 -8.93 7.00
N PHE A 66 11.98 -9.53 7.62
CA PHE A 66 10.58 -9.18 7.40
C PHE A 66 10.29 -7.71 7.72
N VAL A 67 10.85 -7.18 8.82
CA VAL A 67 10.70 -5.76 9.15
C VAL A 67 11.32 -4.86 8.07
N GLN A 68 12.51 -5.19 7.56
CA GLN A 68 13.14 -4.41 6.48
C GLN A 68 12.30 -4.44 5.21
N GLU A 69 11.87 -5.64 4.79
CA GLU A 69 11.07 -5.82 3.57
C GLU A 69 9.68 -5.19 3.67
N ALA A 70 9.03 -5.24 4.83
CA ALA A 70 7.74 -4.61 5.06
C ALA A 70 7.83 -3.07 5.11
N LEU A 71 8.97 -2.51 5.55
CA LEU A 71 9.18 -1.06 5.54
C LEU A 71 9.25 -0.49 4.13
N GLU A 72 9.65 -1.28 3.13
CA GLU A 72 9.67 -0.84 1.74
C GLU A 72 8.27 -0.50 1.20
N THR A 73 7.21 -1.17 1.68
CA THR A 73 5.81 -0.84 1.35
C THR A 73 5.40 0.57 1.78
N PHE A 74 6.08 1.11 2.80
CA PHE A 74 5.85 2.43 3.39
C PHE A 74 7.05 3.37 3.16
N ARG A 75 7.96 3.05 2.23
CA ARG A 75 8.97 4.02 1.82
C ARG A 75 8.26 5.11 1.04
N TRP A 76 8.61 6.38 1.24
CA TRP A 76 8.02 7.45 0.43
C TRP A 76 8.79 7.63 -0.88
N HIS A 77 8.09 7.59 -2.00
CA HIS A 77 8.60 7.89 -3.33
C HIS A 77 8.01 9.19 -3.87
N GLN A 78 8.87 10.06 -4.41
CA GLN A 78 8.49 11.35 -4.99
C GLN A 78 7.85 11.24 -6.36
N SER A 79 8.04 10.13 -7.06
CA SER A 79 7.67 9.98 -8.46
C SER A 79 6.30 9.32 -8.60
N ALA A 80 5.40 10.00 -9.30
CA ALA A 80 4.13 9.40 -9.72
C ALA A 80 4.39 8.28 -10.74
N THR A 81 3.58 7.22 -10.68
CA THR A 81 3.61 6.09 -11.62
C THR A 81 2.80 6.35 -12.89
N VAL A 82 2.23 7.56 -13.02
CA VAL A 82 1.34 7.98 -14.11
C VAL A 82 1.85 9.27 -14.73
N ASP A 83 1.42 9.55 -15.96
CA ASP A 83 1.68 10.82 -16.63
C ASP A 83 0.94 11.99 -15.94
N GLU A 84 1.40 13.22 -16.23
CA GLU A 84 0.88 14.44 -15.60
C GLU A 84 -0.61 14.67 -15.90
N GLU A 85 -1.08 14.33 -17.10
CA GLU A 85 -2.49 14.51 -17.49
C GLU A 85 -3.38 13.60 -16.63
N THR A 86 -3.00 12.33 -16.47
CA THR A 86 -3.68 11.38 -15.58
C THR A 86 -3.68 11.86 -14.14
N TYR A 87 -2.54 12.32 -13.63
CA TYR A 87 -2.46 12.85 -12.28
C TYR A 87 -3.42 14.03 -12.07
N ARG A 88 -3.42 15.00 -12.99
CA ARG A 88 -4.31 16.18 -12.92
C ARG A 88 -5.78 15.78 -12.98
N ALA A 89 -6.15 14.84 -13.84
CA ALA A 89 -7.53 14.37 -13.96
C ALA A 89 -8.03 13.73 -12.65
N LEU A 90 -7.24 12.82 -12.06
CA LEU A 90 -7.58 12.18 -10.78
C LEU A 90 -7.57 13.17 -9.62
N HIS A 91 -6.67 14.15 -9.65
CA HIS A 91 -6.58 15.19 -8.62
C HIS A 91 -7.80 16.12 -8.64
N ASN A 92 -8.29 16.47 -9.82
CA ASN A 92 -9.47 17.30 -10.01
C ASN A 92 -10.77 16.60 -9.57
N GLU A 93 -10.84 15.27 -9.67
CA GLU A 93 -11.93 14.47 -9.09
C GLU A 93 -11.89 14.53 -7.55
N HIS A 94 -10.78 14.10 -6.95
CA HIS A 94 -10.56 14.26 -5.51
C HIS A 94 -9.09 14.07 -5.14
N ARG A 95 -8.56 14.92 -4.24
CA ARG A 95 -7.15 14.89 -3.82
C ARG A 95 -6.69 13.53 -3.31
N LEU A 96 -7.53 12.86 -2.49
CA LEU A 96 -7.27 11.50 -1.98
C LEU A 96 -7.20 10.43 -3.08
N ILE A 97 -7.94 10.57 -4.19
CA ILE A 97 -7.88 9.59 -5.29
C ILE A 97 -6.50 9.66 -5.93
N ALA A 98 -6.02 10.87 -6.25
CA ALA A 98 -4.69 11.04 -6.82
C ALA A 98 -3.58 10.54 -5.88
N ASP A 99 -3.68 10.82 -4.59
CA ASP A 99 -2.69 10.40 -3.59
C ASP A 99 -2.62 8.86 -3.46
N VAL A 100 -3.75 8.16 -3.55
CA VAL A 100 -3.77 6.68 -3.47
C VAL A 100 -3.39 6.01 -4.80
N VAL A 101 -3.85 6.55 -5.93
CA VAL A 101 -3.74 5.89 -7.25
C VAL A 101 -2.39 6.17 -7.91
N CYS A 102 -1.85 7.38 -7.78
CA CYS A 102 -0.73 7.83 -8.61
C CYS A 102 0.66 7.51 -8.05
N PHE A 103 0.75 7.00 -6.82
CA PHE A 103 2.04 6.75 -6.16
C PHE A 103 2.25 5.25 -5.91
N PRO A 104 3.51 4.78 -5.86
CA PRO A 104 3.82 3.37 -5.67
C PRO A 104 3.62 2.90 -4.21
N ASP A 105 3.48 3.82 -3.25
CA ASP A 105 3.54 3.51 -1.80
C ASP A 105 2.21 3.57 -1.08
N ALA A 106 2.04 2.78 -0.03
CA ALA A 106 0.79 2.72 0.73
C ALA A 106 0.64 3.91 1.71
N ILE A 107 1.43 4.97 1.55
CA ILE A 107 1.38 6.18 2.37
C ILE A 107 0.51 7.22 1.69
N SER A 108 -0.47 7.73 2.43
CA SER A 108 -1.19 8.94 2.07
C SER A 108 -0.52 10.15 2.73
N THR A 109 -0.31 11.22 1.98
CA THR A 109 0.29 12.49 2.47
C THR A 109 -0.76 13.53 2.87
N THR A 110 -2.04 13.14 2.84
CA THR A 110 -3.18 14.05 3.01
C THR A 110 -3.60 14.23 4.47
#